data_AF-A0A4Y9N0B4-F1
#
_entry.id   AF-A0A4Y9N0B4-F1
#
_cell.length_a   1.000
_cell.length_b   1.000
_cell.length_c   1.000
_cell.angle_alpha   90.00
_cell.angle_beta   90.00
_cell.angle_gamma   90.00
#
_symmetry.space_group_name_H-M   'P 1'
#
loop_
_entity.id
_entity.type
_entity.pdbx_description
1 polymer ?
#
loop_
_entity_poly.entity_id
_entity_poly.type
_entity_poly.pdbx_seq_one_letter_code
_entity_poly.pdbx_strand_id
1 'polypeptide(L)'
;MAQRSEEESGASYWSPGRMHWWTTTAIAVVGAVVGGTSLIMNFFYHPGPPPATIDSGHSEFMKLSYADRIDRCVPYISQHLDAWRDRWRSALTESGTALQKPPVPFAALGDVNATGQAIVNVHLAVVDYAEKLAPTDEGENLLSCVYAPALKTGPAHTYPDIAALVGSGNDAPKADNLVTSESPVYLQGEFAGVTAEGRPNKIVEVTIRPGPSQTRRQLGFAMVSAHEPGVQMWALIASVDAGDPQWMPDVAGYRGF
;
A
#
# COMPACT_ATOMS: atom_id res chain seq x y z
N MET A 1 57.41 -48.95 -65.15
CA MET A 1 57.49 -48.07 -63.97
C MET A 1 57.25 -46.65 -64.46
N ALA A 2 56.05 -46.11 -64.21
CA ALA A 2 55.78 -45.00 -63.28
C ALA A 2 56.10 -43.63 -63.94
N GLN A 3 55.25 -42.59 -63.94
CA GLN A 3 54.13 -42.25 -63.07
C GLN A 3 53.26 -41.15 -63.73
N ARG A 4 51.92 -41.23 -63.53
CA ARG A 4 50.94 -40.11 -63.50
C ARG A 4 51.35 -39.10 -62.38
N SER A 5 50.94 -37.83 -62.30
CA SER A 5 49.63 -37.20 -62.57
C SER A 5 49.73 -35.66 -62.60
N GLU A 6 48.73 -35.04 -63.23
CA GLU A 6 48.24 -33.66 -62.99
C GLU A 6 47.79 -33.45 -61.53
N GLU A 7 47.85 -32.20 -61.04
CA GLU A 7 46.85 -31.47 -60.20
C GLU A 7 47.51 -30.15 -59.74
N GLU A 8 47.12 -28.98 -60.26
CA GLU A 8 46.04 -28.12 -59.74
C GLU A 8 46.00 -27.99 -58.22
N SER A 9 46.33 -26.81 -57.70
CA SER A 9 45.38 -25.94 -56.98
C SER A 9 46.13 -24.79 -56.29
N GLY A 10 45.68 -23.57 -56.57
CA GLY A 10 46.22 -22.35 -55.99
C GLY A 10 45.97 -22.29 -54.48
N ALA A 11 47.03 -22.37 -53.69
CA ALA A 11 47.03 -21.90 -52.31
C ALA A 11 47.68 -20.52 -52.29
N SER A 12 46.87 -19.47 -52.18
CA SER A 12 47.35 -18.11 -51.92
C SER A 12 48.14 -18.12 -50.60
N TYR A 13 49.46 -17.99 -50.68
CA TYR A 13 50.32 -17.88 -49.51
C TYR A 13 50.14 -16.47 -48.92
N TRP A 14 49.30 -16.36 -47.89
CA TRP A 14 49.14 -15.13 -47.11
C TRP A 14 50.41 -14.90 -46.28
N SER A 15 51.02 -13.73 -46.41
CA SER A 15 52.28 -13.42 -45.72
C SER A 15 52.06 -13.27 -44.19
N PRO A 16 52.97 -13.79 -43.34
CA PRO A 16 52.83 -13.76 -41.88
C PRO A 16 52.60 -12.35 -41.28
N GLY A 17 53.14 -11.30 -41.92
CA GLY A 17 52.95 -9.92 -41.50
C GLY A 17 51.52 -9.39 -41.66
N ARG A 18 50.74 -9.89 -42.64
CA ARG A 18 49.33 -9.50 -42.79
C ARG A 18 48.45 -10.17 -41.75
N MET A 19 48.70 -11.44 -41.42
CA MET A 19 47.95 -12.12 -40.36
C MET A 19 48.14 -11.44 -39.00
N HIS A 20 49.36 -11.01 -38.68
CA HIS A 20 49.66 -10.32 -37.43
C HIS A 20 49.02 -8.92 -37.35
N TRP A 21 49.00 -8.19 -38.47
CA TRP A 21 48.30 -6.90 -38.54
C TRP A 21 46.78 -7.07 -38.36
N TRP A 22 46.16 -8.00 -39.09
CA TRP A 22 44.72 -8.26 -38.99
C TRP A 22 44.28 -8.71 -37.59
N THR A 23 45.05 -9.56 -36.92
CA THR A 23 44.73 -10.00 -35.56
C THR A 23 44.85 -8.87 -34.55
N THR A 24 45.90 -8.06 -34.64
CA THR A 24 46.10 -6.93 -33.70
C THR A 24 45.03 -5.85 -33.89
N THR A 25 44.66 -5.54 -35.14
CA THR A 25 43.59 -4.58 -35.44
C THR A 25 42.22 -5.12 -35.01
N ALA A 26 41.94 -6.41 -35.20
CA ALA A 26 40.69 -7.01 -34.76
C ALA A 26 40.53 -6.95 -33.23
N ILE A 27 41.60 -7.27 -32.48
CA ILE A 27 41.57 -7.18 -31.01
C ILE A 27 41.36 -5.73 -30.54
N ALA A 28 42.04 -4.76 -31.17
CA ALA A 28 41.88 -3.35 -30.84
C ALA A 28 40.45 -2.85 -31.11
N VAL A 29 39.86 -3.24 -32.24
CA VAL A 29 38.48 -2.87 -32.60
C VAL A 29 37.48 -3.53 -31.64
N VAL A 30 37.63 -4.82 -31.35
CA VAL A 30 36.75 -5.51 -30.39
C VAL A 30 36.88 -4.90 -29.00
N GLY A 31 38.10 -4.58 -28.54
CA GLY A 31 38.33 -3.90 -27.27
C GLY A 31 37.69 -2.51 -27.21
N ALA A 32 37.78 -1.74 -28.30
CA ALA A 32 37.13 -0.43 -28.41
C ALA A 32 35.60 -0.53 -28.45
N VAL A 33 35.04 -1.53 -29.14
CA VAL A 33 33.60 -1.77 -29.18
C VAL A 33 33.10 -2.19 -27.80
N VAL A 34 33.72 -3.18 -27.15
CA VAL A 34 33.30 -3.66 -25.82
C VAL A 34 33.47 -2.56 -24.77
N GLY A 35 34.59 -1.83 -24.79
CA GLY A 35 34.80 -0.68 -23.91
C GLY A 35 33.81 0.45 -24.14
N GLY A 36 33.51 0.77 -25.41
CA GLY A 36 32.52 1.77 -25.81
C GLY A 36 31.10 1.38 -25.41
N THR A 37 30.67 0.14 -25.66
CA THR A 37 29.35 -0.35 -25.26
C THR A 37 29.20 -0.43 -23.75
N SER A 38 30.28 -0.73 -23.01
CA SER A 38 30.26 -0.76 -21.55
C SER A 38 30.15 0.65 -20.95
N LEU A 39 30.84 1.64 -21.54
CA LEU A 39 30.69 3.05 -21.16
C LEU A 39 29.29 3.58 -21.49
N ILE A 40 28.73 3.25 -22.65
CA ILE A 40 27.37 3.62 -23.04
C ILE A 40 26.35 2.97 -22.10
N MET A 41 26.48 1.68 -21.78
CA MET A 41 25.61 1.04 -20.79
C MET A 41 25.75 1.69 -19.41
N ASN A 42 26.95 2.06 -18.97
CA ASN A 42 27.11 2.69 -17.65
C ASN A 42 26.61 4.15 -17.60
N PHE A 43 26.60 4.86 -18.74
CA PHE A 43 26.11 6.24 -18.83
C PHE A 43 24.60 6.35 -19.08
N PHE A 44 23.99 5.38 -19.78
CA PHE A 44 22.58 5.41 -20.14
C PHE A 44 21.71 4.41 -19.35
N TYR A 45 22.32 3.44 -18.68
CA TYR A 45 21.63 2.46 -17.86
C TYR A 45 21.81 2.78 -16.37
N HIS A 46 21.13 3.83 -15.93
CA HIS A 46 20.74 3.94 -14.53
C HIS A 46 19.42 3.18 -14.42
N PRO A 47 19.39 1.93 -13.90
CA PRO A 47 18.11 1.34 -13.53
C PRO A 47 17.46 2.35 -12.58
N GLY A 48 16.25 2.78 -12.93
CA GLY A 48 15.46 3.61 -12.01
C GLY A 48 15.41 2.92 -10.65
N PRO A 49 15.29 3.68 -9.55
CA PRO A 49 15.18 3.07 -8.23
C PRO A 49 14.10 1.97 -8.29
N PRO A 50 14.33 0.81 -7.63
CA PRO A 50 13.35 -0.25 -7.62
C PRO A 50 11.99 0.31 -7.16
N PRO A 51 10.87 -0.17 -7.72
CA PRO A 51 9.56 0.36 -7.39
C PRO A 51 9.35 0.28 -5.87
N ALA A 52 8.93 1.39 -5.27
CA ALA A 52 8.72 1.45 -3.82
C ALA A 52 7.73 0.35 -3.37
N THR A 53 8.13 -0.37 -2.34
CA THR A 53 7.40 -1.42 -1.64
C THR A 53 6.94 -0.91 -0.27
N ILE A 54 6.17 -1.74 0.46
CA ILE A 54 5.76 -1.41 1.83
C ILE A 54 6.95 -1.22 2.78
N ASP A 55 8.07 -1.90 2.53
CA ASP A 55 9.30 -1.77 3.34
C ASP A 55 10.22 -0.64 2.87
N SER A 56 9.86 0.07 1.80
CA SER A 56 10.65 1.20 1.31
C SER A 56 10.54 2.39 2.26
N GLY A 57 11.59 3.22 2.31
CA GLY A 57 11.61 4.42 3.14
C GLY A 57 10.32 5.24 2.98
N HIS A 58 9.72 5.68 4.09
CA HIS A 58 8.39 6.31 4.09
C HIS A 58 8.34 7.53 3.16
N SER A 59 9.40 8.34 3.16
CA SER A 59 9.53 9.48 2.25
C SER A 59 9.51 9.11 0.76
N GLU A 60 10.02 7.93 0.37
CA GLU A 60 9.95 7.42 -1.01
C GLU A 60 8.56 6.86 -1.31
N PHE A 61 7.98 6.11 -0.37
CA PHE A 61 6.63 5.56 -0.51
C PHE A 61 5.59 6.67 -0.67
N MET A 62 5.74 7.79 0.05
CA MET A 62 4.85 8.94 -0.03
C MET A 62 4.93 9.70 -1.37
N LYS A 63 5.94 9.45 -2.22
CA LYS A 63 5.98 10.00 -3.58
C LYS A 63 5.01 9.29 -4.53
N LEU A 64 4.57 8.08 -4.18
CA LEU A 64 3.58 7.33 -4.94
C LEU A 64 2.23 8.05 -4.92
N SER A 65 1.48 7.93 -6.02
CA SER A 65 0.06 8.28 -6.02
C SER A 65 -0.69 7.43 -4.99
N TYR A 66 -1.84 7.88 -4.51
CA TYR A 66 -2.57 7.09 -3.53
C TYR A 66 -3.01 5.73 -4.10
N ALA A 67 -3.42 5.68 -5.37
CA ALA A 67 -3.75 4.42 -6.06
C ALA A 67 -2.55 3.45 -6.11
N ASP A 68 -1.35 3.95 -6.44
CA ASP A 68 -0.12 3.14 -6.41
C ASP A 68 0.20 2.63 -4.99
N ARG A 69 -0.10 3.40 -3.94
CA ARG A 69 0.05 2.93 -2.56
C ARG A 69 -0.93 1.79 -2.25
N ILE A 70 -2.17 1.89 -2.71
CA ILE A 70 -3.16 0.80 -2.57
C ILE A 70 -2.69 -0.46 -3.31
N ASP A 71 -2.07 -0.34 -4.49
CA ASP A 71 -1.48 -1.48 -5.23
C ASP A 71 -0.40 -2.21 -4.42
N ARG A 72 0.26 -1.53 -3.47
CA ARG A 72 1.25 -2.15 -2.56
C ARG A 72 0.60 -2.66 -1.27
N CYS A 73 -0.29 -1.87 -0.70
CA CYS A 73 -0.88 -2.14 0.61
C CYS A 73 -1.88 -3.28 0.59
N VAL A 74 -2.78 -3.35 -0.39
CA VAL A 74 -3.86 -4.34 -0.37
C VAL A 74 -3.34 -5.78 -0.44
N PRO A 75 -2.41 -6.15 -1.33
CA PRO A 75 -1.84 -7.51 -1.33
C PRO A 75 -1.12 -7.82 -0.02
N TYR A 76 -0.34 -6.85 0.49
CA TYR A 76 0.40 -7.01 1.74
C TYR A 76 -0.51 -7.20 2.95
N ILE A 77 -1.53 -6.35 3.11
CA ILE A 77 -2.52 -6.47 4.18
C ILE A 77 -3.28 -7.80 4.03
N SER A 78 -3.74 -8.14 2.83
CA SER A 78 -4.52 -9.37 2.59
C SER A 78 -3.76 -10.64 2.98
N GLN A 79 -2.45 -10.67 2.74
CA GLN A 79 -1.59 -11.81 3.12
C GLN A 79 -1.47 -11.98 4.64
N HIS A 80 -1.58 -10.90 5.42
CA HIS A 80 -1.28 -10.91 6.85
C HIS A 80 -2.49 -10.65 7.75
N LEU A 81 -3.63 -10.23 7.19
CA LEU A 81 -4.79 -9.72 7.93
C LEU A 81 -5.31 -10.73 8.96
N ASP A 82 -5.38 -12.01 8.63
CA ASP A 82 -5.84 -13.05 9.57
C ASP A 82 -4.94 -13.14 10.80
N ALA A 83 -3.62 -13.12 10.60
CA ALA A 83 -2.66 -13.15 11.70
C ALA A 83 -2.73 -11.87 12.55
N TRP A 84 -2.90 -10.71 11.92
CA TRP A 84 -3.03 -9.43 12.61
C TRP A 84 -4.30 -9.37 13.44
N ARG A 85 -5.43 -9.78 12.85
CA ARG A 85 -6.71 -9.96 13.54
C ARG A 85 -6.53 -10.83 14.78
N ASP A 86 -5.98 -12.02 14.61
CA ASP A 86 -5.93 -13.02 15.69
C ASP A 86 -5.03 -12.55 16.83
N ARG A 87 -3.91 -11.87 16.52
CA ARG A 87 -3.06 -11.20 17.51
C ARG A 87 -3.79 -10.08 18.25
N TRP A 88 -4.47 -9.19 17.52
CA TRP A 88 -5.22 -8.09 18.11
C TRP A 88 -6.34 -8.59 19.03
N ARG A 89 -7.12 -9.59 18.58
CA ARG A 89 -8.20 -10.21 19.38
C ARG A 89 -7.68 -10.91 20.62
N SER A 90 -6.56 -11.63 20.51
CA SER A 90 -5.91 -12.27 21.66
C SER A 90 -5.45 -11.22 22.67
N ALA A 91 -4.76 -10.17 22.22
CA ALA A 91 -4.27 -9.09 23.08
C ALA A 91 -5.42 -8.38 23.84
N LEU A 92 -6.55 -8.10 23.17
CA LEU A 92 -7.72 -7.53 23.83
C LEU A 92 -8.36 -8.45 24.88
N THR A 93 -8.32 -9.75 24.63
CA THR A 93 -8.86 -10.75 25.57
C THR A 93 -7.96 -10.87 26.79
N GLU A 94 -6.64 -10.90 26.58
CA GLU A 94 -5.62 -10.94 27.64
C GLU A 94 -5.62 -9.69 28.51
N SER A 95 -5.82 -8.51 27.92
CA SER A 95 -5.97 -7.25 28.68
C SER A 95 -7.32 -7.13 29.41
N GLY A 96 -8.26 -8.05 29.18
CA GLY A 96 -9.61 -7.99 29.74
C GLY A 96 -10.46 -6.83 29.19
N THR A 97 -10.05 -6.23 28.07
CA THR A 97 -10.74 -5.09 27.45
C THR A 97 -11.52 -5.46 26.18
N ALA A 98 -11.58 -6.76 25.84
CA ALA A 98 -12.45 -7.27 24.79
C ALA A 98 -13.93 -7.09 25.17
N LEU A 99 -14.68 -6.37 24.34
CA LEU A 99 -16.10 -6.10 24.54
C LEU A 99 -16.97 -6.87 23.55
N GLN A 100 -16.46 -7.13 22.35
CA GLN A 100 -17.15 -7.97 21.36
C GLN A 100 -16.99 -9.44 21.71
N LYS A 101 -18.11 -10.17 21.77
CA LYS A 101 -18.11 -11.63 21.96
C LYS A 101 -17.95 -12.33 20.60
N PRO A 102 -17.22 -13.46 20.54
CA PRO A 102 -17.18 -14.29 19.34
C PRO A 102 -18.59 -14.78 18.90
N PRO A 103 -18.86 -14.92 17.59
CA PRO A 103 -17.97 -14.60 16.47
C PRO A 103 -17.87 -13.08 16.23
N VAL A 104 -16.63 -12.56 16.19
CA VAL A 104 -16.37 -11.14 15.91
C VAL A 104 -16.34 -10.98 14.38
N PRO A 105 -17.13 -10.05 13.81
CA PRO A 105 -17.23 -9.93 12.36
C PRO A 105 -15.98 -9.26 11.76
N PHE A 106 -15.51 -9.81 10.65
CA PHE A 106 -14.46 -9.24 9.79
C PHE A 106 -14.88 -9.40 8.33
N ALA A 107 -14.42 -8.50 7.48
CA ALA A 107 -14.69 -8.52 6.05
C ALA A 107 -13.39 -8.65 5.26
N ALA A 108 -13.48 -9.14 4.02
CA ALA A 108 -12.40 -8.96 3.07
C ALA A 108 -12.21 -7.46 2.77
N LEU A 109 -10.99 -7.03 2.46
CA LEU A 109 -10.68 -5.60 2.30
C LEU A 109 -11.60 -4.89 1.29
N GLY A 110 -11.85 -5.51 0.15
CA GLY A 110 -12.69 -4.98 -0.93
C GLY A 110 -14.18 -5.38 -0.86
N ASP A 111 -14.67 -5.92 0.26
CA ASP A 111 -16.09 -6.29 0.36
C ASP A 111 -16.97 -5.04 0.50
N VAL A 112 -17.57 -4.61 -0.62
CA VAL A 112 -18.48 -3.47 -0.69
C VAL A 112 -19.75 -3.65 0.15
N ASN A 113 -20.12 -4.88 0.51
CA ASN A 113 -21.31 -5.19 1.30
C ASN A 113 -21.01 -5.38 2.79
N ALA A 114 -19.77 -5.15 3.21
CA ALA A 114 -19.36 -5.33 4.59
C ALA A 114 -20.20 -4.50 5.58
N THR A 115 -20.56 -5.12 6.71
CA THR A 115 -21.19 -4.39 7.82
C THR A 115 -20.20 -3.40 8.41
N GLY A 116 -20.71 -2.33 9.01
CA GLY A 116 -19.88 -1.29 9.62
C GLY A 116 -18.97 -1.84 10.69
N GLN A 117 -19.46 -2.79 11.50
CA GLN A 117 -18.65 -3.44 12.52
C GLN A 117 -17.49 -4.25 11.91
N ALA A 118 -17.73 -4.95 10.79
CA ALA A 118 -16.68 -5.69 10.11
C ALA A 118 -15.60 -4.76 9.54
N ILE A 119 -15.99 -3.64 8.94
CA ILE A 119 -15.07 -2.61 8.41
C ILE A 119 -14.22 -2.03 9.55
N VAL A 120 -14.86 -1.63 10.67
CA VAL A 120 -14.17 -1.07 11.83
C VAL A 120 -13.17 -2.07 12.42
N ASN A 121 -13.56 -3.34 12.54
CA ASN A 121 -12.68 -4.37 13.10
C ASN A 121 -11.45 -4.63 12.21
N VAL A 122 -11.62 -4.67 10.89
CA VAL A 122 -10.50 -4.77 9.94
C VAL A 122 -9.59 -3.56 10.05
N HIS A 123 -10.16 -2.35 10.06
CA HIS A 123 -9.41 -1.10 10.22
C HIS A 123 -8.59 -1.10 11.53
N LEU A 124 -9.19 -1.49 12.65
CA LEU A 124 -8.52 -1.55 13.95
C LEU A 124 -7.40 -2.60 13.98
N ALA A 125 -7.59 -3.77 13.36
CA ALA A 125 -6.54 -4.79 13.29
C ALA A 125 -5.31 -4.30 12.51
N VAL A 126 -5.52 -3.59 11.40
CA VAL A 126 -4.42 -3.02 10.59
C VAL A 126 -3.74 -1.87 11.34
N VAL A 127 -4.52 -0.94 11.92
CA VAL A 127 -3.98 0.20 12.69
C VAL A 127 -3.23 -0.26 13.94
N ASP A 128 -3.75 -1.24 14.69
CA ASP A 128 -3.08 -1.81 15.86
C ASP A 128 -1.71 -2.38 15.50
N TYR A 129 -1.64 -3.14 14.40
CA TYR A 129 -0.37 -3.67 13.92
C TYR A 129 0.59 -2.56 13.47
N ALA A 130 0.12 -1.63 12.64
CA ALA A 130 0.96 -0.59 12.06
C ALA A 130 1.49 0.39 13.14
N GLU A 131 0.67 0.75 14.13
CA GLU A 131 1.12 1.59 15.25
C GLU A 131 2.07 0.87 16.22
N LYS A 132 2.02 -0.47 16.32
CA LYS A 132 3.01 -1.23 17.09
C LYS A 132 4.36 -1.39 16.38
N LEU A 133 4.37 -1.26 15.06
CA LEU A 133 5.60 -1.22 14.27
C LEU A 133 6.23 0.16 14.21
N ALA A 134 5.44 1.22 14.39
CA ALA A 134 5.93 2.58 14.41
C ALA A 134 7.11 2.78 15.39
N PRO A 135 8.16 3.53 15.01
CA PRO A 135 8.30 4.36 13.81
C PRO A 135 9.06 3.68 12.66
N THR A 136 8.78 2.41 12.35
CA THR A 136 9.33 1.81 11.12
C THR A 136 8.63 2.33 9.88
N ASP A 137 9.36 2.37 8.75
CA ASP A 137 8.80 2.75 7.45
C ASP A 137 7.58 1.88 7.08
N GLU A 138 7.60 0.58 7.39
CA GLU A 138 6.46 -0.33 7.19
C GLU A 138 5.21 0.17 7.92
N GLY A 139 5.33 0.49 9.22
CA GLY A 139 4.21 0.98 10.02
C GLY A 139 3.65 2.30 9.48
N GLU A 140 4.54 3.25 9.14
CA GLU A 140 4.14 4.54 8.57
C GLU A 140 3.46 4.38 7.20
N ASN A 141 3.99 3.50 6.34
CA ASN A 141 3.43 3.21 5.02
C ASN A 141 2.05 2.57 5.12
N LEU A 142 1.87 1.59 6.03
CA LEU A 142 0.56 0.99 6.28
C LEU A 142 -0.45 2.01 6.77
N LEU A 143 -0.09 2.87 7.72
CA LEU A 143 -0.97 3.93 8.21
C LEU A 143 -1.36 4.91 7.10
N SER A 144 -0.43 5.23 6.20
CA SER A 144 -0.70 6.09 5.04
C SER A 144 -1.68 5.48 4.02
N CYS A 145 -1.90 4.17 4.06
CA CYS A 145 -2.89 3.48 3.23
C CYS A 145 -4.27 3.44 3.88
N VAL A 146 -4.36 3.12 5.18
CA VAL A 146 -5.66 3.08 5.89
C VAL A 146 -6.23 4.47 6.17
N TYR A 147 -5.39 5.49 6.32
CA TYR A 147 -5.80 6.89 6.39
C TYR A 147 -5.65 7.52 5.01
N ALA A 148 -6.77 7.76 4.33
CA ALA A 148 -6.71 8.34 2.98
C ALA A 148 -6.30 9.81 3.04
N PRO A 149 -5.59 10.36 2.01
CA PRO A 149 -5.17 11.76 1.94
C PRO A 149 -6.28 12.81 2.12
N ALA A 150 -7.54 12.42 1.90
CA ALA A 150 -8.71 13.25 2.12
C ALA A 150 -9.18 13.30 3.60
N LEU A 151 -8.48 12.62 4.53
CA LEU A 151 -8.89 12.49 5.92
C LEU A 151 -9.00 13.85 6.61
N LYS A 152 -10.24 14.26 6.88
CA LYS A 152 -10.56 15.43 7.69
C LYS A 152 -10.79 14.99 9.13
N THR A 153 -10.08 15.60 10.07
CA THR A 153 -10.33 15.46 11.51
C THR A 153 -10.85 16.78 12.09
N GLY A 154 -12.05 16.74 12.68
CA GLY A 154 -12.61 17.84 13.47
C GLY A 154 -12.73 19.22 12.77
N PRO A 155 -12.93 20.30 13.56
CA PRO A 155 -13.23 21.64 13.06
C PRO A 155 -12.05 22.31 12.34
N ALA A 156 -10.83 21.82 12.59
CA ALA A 156 -9.60 22.36 12.00
C ALA A 156 -9.25 21.69 10.66
N HIS A 157 -9.96 20.62 10.25
CA HIS A 157 -9.67 19.82 9.05
C HIS A 157 -8.19 19.43 8.91
N THR A 158 -7.48 19.29 10.03
CA THR A 158 -6.09 18.86 10.02
C THR A 158 -6.05 17.38 9.70
N TYR A 159 -5.24 17.01 8.72
CA TYR A 159 -4.87 15.61 8.51
C TYR A 159 -4.30 15.06 9.81
N PRO A 160 -4.58 13.81 10.22
CA PRO A 160 -3.84 13.24 11.33
C PRO A 160 -2.37 13.27 10.92
N ASP A 161 -1.56 13.96 11.71
CA ASP A 161 -0.11 13.89 11.54
C ASP A 161 0.28 12.42 11.76
N ILE A 162 0.57 11.70 10.67
CA ILE A 162 0.94 10.29 10.73
C ILE A 162 2.13 10.14 11.67
N ALA A 163 3.09 11.08 11.65
CA ALA A 163 4.22 11.08 12.57
C ALA A 163 3.80 11.24 14.04
N ALA A 164 2.72 11.99 14.33
CA ALA A 164 2.16 12.11 15.68
C ALA A 164 1.37 10.86 16.13
N LEU A 165 0.72 10.14 15.19
CA LEU A 165 0.06 8.86 15.47
C LEU A 165 1.08 7.76 15.77
N VAL A 166 2.12 7.70 14.94
CA VAL A 166 3.27 6.78 14.98
C VAL A 166 4.12 7.02 16.22
N GLY A 167 4.38 8.29 16.57
CA GLY A 167 5.26 8.66 17.68
C GLY A 167 4.72 8.36 19.09
N SER A 168 3.48 7.88 19.22
CA SER A 168 2.89 7.58 20.53
C SER A 168 3.17 6.17 21.05
N GLY A 169 3.75 5.27 20.23
CA GLY A 169 4.29 3.96 20.64
C GLY A 169 3.46 3.30 21.75
N ASN A 170 2.16 3.13 21.51
CA ASN A 170 1.26 2.64 22.54
C ASN A 170 1.25 1.12 22.50
N ASP A 171 1.95 0.49 23.46
CA ASP A 171 1.98 -0.98 23.60
C ASP A 171 0.58 -1.57 23.88
N ALA A 172 -0.37 -0.75 24.37
CA ALA A 172 -1.72 -1.20 24.64
C ALA A 172 -2.48 -1.50 23.33
N PRO A 173 -3.20 -2.65 23.26
CA PRO A 173 -3.99 -2.96 22.08
C PRO A 173 -5.08 -1.91 21.84
N LYS A 174 -5.37 -1.62 20.56
CA LYS A 174 -6.49 -0.77 20.20
C LYS A 174 -7.79 -1.34 20.76
N ALA A 175 -8.50 -0.56 21.56
CA ALA A 175 -9.76 -0.97 22.19
C ALA A 175 -10.82 -1.37 21.17
N ASP A 176 -11.77 -2.21 21.59
CA ASP A 176 -12.98 -2.50 20.84
C ASP A 176 -13.80 -1.23 20.62
N ASN A 177 -14.02 -0.86 19.36
CA ASN A 177 -14.99 0.16 18.98
C ASN A 177 -16.29 -0.52 18.57
N LEU A 178 -17.38 -0.19 19.27
CA LEU A 178 -18.69 -0.79 19.01
C LEU A 178 -19.51 0.12 18.09
N VAL A 179 -19.93 -0.40 16.95
CA VAL A 179 -20.80 0.32 16.01
C VAL A 179 -22.22 0.38 16.57
N THR A 180 -22.74 1.59 16.73
CA THR A 180 -24.08 1.88 17.27
C THR A 180 -25.08 2.23 16.18
N SER A 181 -24.60 2.79 15.07
CA SER A 181 -25.41 3.13 13.89
C SER A 181 -24.52 3.11 12.65
N GLU A 182 -25.11 2.84 11.49
CA GLU A 182 -24.41 2.87 10.22
C GLU A 182 -25.30 3.39 9.10
N SER A 183 -24.70 3.97 8.08
CA SER A 183 -25.38 4.38 6.87
C SER A 183 -25.52 3.20 5.91
N PRO A 184 -26.46 3.28 4.96
CA PRO A 184 -26.37 2.51 3.73
C PRO A 184 -25.03 2.76 3.02
N VAL A 185 -24.63 1.81 2.17
CA VAL A 185 -23.47 2.00 1.29
C VAL A 185 -23.90 2.91 0.14
N TYR A 186 -23.14 3.97 -0.08
CA TYR A 186 -23.27 4.90 -1.19
C TYR A 186 -22.16 4.63 -2.19
N LEU A 187 -22.51 4.22 -3.41
CA LEU A 187 -21.55 3.88 -4.49
C LEU A 187 -21.59 4.88 -5.67
N GLN A 188 -22.39 5.94 -5.59
CA GLN A 188 -22.52 6.85 -6.72
C GLN A 188 -21.32 7.80 -6.80
N GLY A 189 -20.72 7.87 -8.00
CA GLY A 189 -19.68 8.83 -8.33
C GLY A 189 -18.24 8.35 -8.08
N GLU A 190 -17.89 7.07 -8.23
CA GLU A 190 -16.47 6.67 -8.13
C GLU A 190 -15.62 7.32 -9.24
N PHE A 191 -14.63 8.13 -8.86
CA PHE A 191 -13.55 8.59 -9.73
C PHE A 191 -12.21 8.27 -9.06
N ALA A 192 -11.39 7.43 -9.69
CA ALA A 192 -10.09 6.98 -9.16
C ALA A 192 -10.16 6.43 -7.72
N GLY A 193 -11.24 5.75 -7.35
CA GLY A 193 -11.39 5.14 -6.02
C GLY A 193 -11.72 6.12 -4.90
N VAL A 194 -12.18 7.34 -5.20
CA VAL A 194 -12.89 8.19 -4.22
C VAL A 194 -14.24 8.52 -4.85
N THR A 195 -15.28 8.75 -4.04
CA THR A 195 -16.45 9.43 -4.59
C THR A 195 -15.99 10.78 -5.15
N ALA A 196 -16.55 11.22 -6.28
CA ALA A 196 -16.11 12.38 -7.06
C ALA A 196 -16.15 13.69 -6.27
N GLU A 197 -16.77 13.64 -5.09
CA GLU A 197 -16.99 14.75 -4.17
C GLU A 197 -16.16 14.60 -2.87
N GLY A 198 -15.31 13.59 -2.74
CA GLY A 198 -14.50 13.34 -1.54
C GLY A 198 -15.31 12.86 -0.33
N ARG A 199 -16.44 12.20 -0.58
CA ARG A 199 -17.45 11.77 0.41
C ARG A 199 -17.29 10.31 0.83
N PRO A 200 -17.70 9.95 2.06
CA PRO A 200 -17.70 8.57 2.49
C PRO A 200 -18.70 7.73 1.69
N ASN A 201 -18.29 6.54 1.29
CA ASN A 201 -19.20 5.50 0.82
C ASN A 201 -20.02 4.92 1.97
N LYS A 202 -19.48 4.93 3.21
CA LYS A 202 -20.18 4.47 4.40
C LYS A 202 -19.79 5.28 5.62
N ILE A 203 -20.76 5.63 6.45
CA ILE A 203 -20.54 6.30 7.73
C ILE A 203 -20.96 5.34 8.82
N VAL A 204 -20.12 5.17 9.82
CA VAL A 204 -20.41 4.37 11.01
C VAL A 204 -20.25 5.24 12.24
N GLU A 205 -21.24 5.18 13.12
CA GLU A 205 -21.11 5.73 14.44
C GLU A 205 -20.57 4.66 15.38
N VAL A 206 -19.51 5.00 16.12
CA VAL A 206 -18.85 4.11 17.06
C VAL A 206 -18.84 4.69 18.46
N THR A 207 -18.94 3.79 19.44
CA THR A 207 -18.55 4.05 20.83
C THR A 207 -17.12 3.57 21.03
N ILE A 208 -16.23 4.51 21.34
CA ILE A 208 -14.82 4.28 21.64
C ILE A 208 -14.66 4.19 23.16
N ARG A 209 -13.90 3.19 23.62
CA ARG A 209 -13.72 2.85 25.05
C ARG A 209 -15.06 2.76 25.81
N PRO A 210 -15.99 1.88 25.41
CA PRO A 210 -17.27 1.72 26.11
C PRO A 210 -17.08 1.51 27.62
N GLY A 211 -17.78 2.31 28.43
CA GLY A 211 -17.59 2.39 29.88
C GLY A 211 -17.57 3.84 30.41
N PRO A 212 -17.00 4.10 31.58
CA PRO A 212 -17.00 5.43 32.21
C PRO A 212 -16.30 6.54 31.40
N SER A 213 -15.38 6.17 30.51
CA SER A 213 -14.64 7.08 29.61
C SER A 213 -15.11 6.98 28.15
N GLN A 214 -16.35 6.51 27.94
CA GLN A 214 -16.91 6.35 26.61
C GLN A 214 -16.94 7.67 25.84
N THR A 215 -16.58 7.58 24.57
CA THR A 215 -16.66 8.68 23.62
C THR A 215 -17.37 8.19 22.37
N ARG A 216 -18.15 9.07 21.72
CA ARG A 216 -18.84 8.75 20.46
C ARG A 216 -18.15 9.47 19.32
N ARG A 217 -17.99 8.76 18.21
CA ARG A 217 -17.35 9.27 17.00
C ARG A 217 -18.06 8.74 15.76
N GLN A 218 -18.11 9.53 14.71
CA GLN A 218 -18.50 9.09 13.37
C GLN A 218 -17.24 8.89 12.54
N LEU A 219 -17.13 7.71 11.93
CA LEU A 219 -16.06 7.32 11.03
C LEU A 219 -16.63 7.21 9.62
N GLY A 220 -16.10 8.00 8.70
CA GLY A 220 -16.44 7.95 7.29
C GLY A 220 -15.42 7.12 6.54
N PHE A 221 -15.87 6.01 5.96
CA PHE A 221 -15.06 5.11 5.14
C PHE A 221 -15.39 5.28 3.66
N ALA A 222 -14.37 5.22 2.82
CA ALA A 222 -14.51 5.13 1.37
C ALA A 222 -13.90 3.83 0.87
N MET A 223 -14.52 3.25 -0.17
CA MET A 223 -13.93 2.14 -0.91
C MET A 223 -12.93 2.70 -1.91
N VAL A 224 -11.65 2.49 -1.63
CA VAL A 224 -10.54 2.98 -2.46
C VAL A 224 -10.03 1.88 -3.36
N SER A 225 -9.70 2.23 -4.59
CA SER A 225 -9.24 1.30 -5.63
C SER A 225 -7.83 1.64 -6.07
N ALA A 226 -7.06 0.60 -6.37
CA ALA A 226 -5.73 0.73 -6.94
C ALA A 226 -5.78 0.79 -8.48
N HIS A 227 -4.62 0.79 -9.15
CA HIS A 227 -4.58 0.66 -10.61
C HIS A 227 -4.87 -0.78 -11.06
N GLU A 228 -4.47 -1.76 -10.27
CA GLU A 228 -4.72 -3.16 -10.57
C GLU A 228 -6.21 -3.52 -10.38
N PRO A 229 -6.86 -4.13 -11.38
CA PRO A 229 -8.26 -4.51 -11.28
C PRO A 229 -8.53 -5.45 -10.10
N GLY A 230 -9.54 -5.11 -9.29
CA GLY A 230 -9.94 -5.90 -8.13
C GLY A 230 -9.14 -5.62 -6.84
N VAL A 231 -8.14 -4.74 -6.88
CA VAL A 231 -7.39 -4.32 -5.70
C VAL A 231 -8.10 -3.13 -5.05
N GLN A 232 -8.83 -3.41 -3.97
CA GLN A 232 -9.66 -2.42 -3.27
C GLN A 232 -9.61 -2.61 -1.75
N MET A 233 -9.80 -1.51 -1.01
CA MET A 233 -9.97 -1.56 0.44
C MET A 233 -10.85 -0.44 0.98
N TRP A 234 -11.45 -0.66 2.14
CA TRP A 234 -12.03 0.41 2.94
C TRP A 234 -10.95 1.26 3.62
N ALA A 235 -10.86 2.53 3.26
CA ALA A 235 -9.98 3.52 3.90
C ALA A 235 -10.78 4.56 4.67
N LEU A 236 -10.23 5.04 5.79
CA LEU A 236 -10.84 6.09 6.60
C LEU A 236 -10.55 7.46 5.99
N ILE A 237 -11.62 8.22 5.72
CA ILE A 237 -11.55 9.54 5.08
C ILE A 237 -12.20 10.66 5.91
N ALA A 238 -12.92 10.31 6.98
CA ALA A 238 -13.47 11.29 7.91
C ALA A 238 -13.53 10.70 9.32
N SER A 239 -13.25 11.54 10.32
CA SER A 239 -13.36 11.19 11.73
C SER A 239 -13.89 12.40 12.50
N VAL A 240 -15.12 12.29 12.99
CA VAL A 240 -15.88 13.41 13.57
C VAL A 240 -16.33 13.06 14.98
N ASP A 241 -15.92 13.86 15.97
CA ASP A 241 -16.31 13.66 17.37
C ASP A 241 -17.75 14.11 17.63
N ALA A 242 -18.41 13.48 18.60
CA ALA A 242 -19.75 13.90 19.02
C ALA A 242 -19.74 15.36 19.49
N GLY A 243 -20.65 16.17 18.91
CA GLY A 243 -20.76 17.61 19.19
C GLY A 243 -20.02 18.51 18.20
N ASP A 244 -19.25 17.94 17.26
CA ASP A 244 -18.66 18.69 16.14
C ASP A 244 -19.76 19.20 15.18
N PRO A 245 -19.63 20.41 14.59
CA PRO A 245 -20.60 20.92 13.60
C PRO A 245 -20.82 20.02 12.37
N GLN A 246 -19.85 19.16 12.03
CA GLN A 246 -19.95 18.19 10.95
C GLN A 246 -20.63 16.87 11.36
N TRP A 247 -21.01 16.74 12.64
CA TRP A 247 -21.70 15.56 13.13
C TRP A 247 -23.05 15.37 12.45
N MET A 248 -23.31 14.17 11.96
CA MET A 248 -24.56 13.81 11.32
C MET A 248 -25.54 13.20 12.33
N PRO A 249 -26.66 13.87 12.68
CA PRO A 249 -27.56 13.34 13.70
C PRO A 249 -28.32 12.07 13.25
N ASP A 250 -28.52 11.87 11.95
CA ASP A 250 -29.17 10.68 11.37
C ASP A 250 -28.24 10.02 10.34
N VAL A 251 -27.39 9.12 10.82
CA VAL A 251 -26.46 8.36 9.98
C VAL A 251 -27.21 7.38 9.06
N ALA A 252 -28.32 6.80 9.53
CA ALA A 252 -29.13 5.87 8.74
C ALA A 252 -29.83 6.54 7.55
N GLY A 253 -30.14 7.83 7.70
CA GLY A 253 -30.69 8.69 6.66
C GLY A 253 -29.66 9.22 5.65
N TYR A 254 -28.37 8.91 5.78
CA TYR A 254 -27.34 9.38 4.85
C TYR A 254 -27.59 8.85 3.43
N ARG A 255 -27.68 9.78 2.47
CA ARG A 255 -27.87 9.49 1.03
C ARG A 255 -26.75 10.02 0.15
N GLY A 256 -25.66 10.56 0.72
CA GLY A 256 -24.58 11.19 -0.03
C GLY A 256 -24.99 12.50 -0.70
N PHE A 257 -25.53 13.47 0.07
CA PHE A 257 -25.97 14.79 -0.43
C PHE A 257 -24.83 15.74 -0.70
#